data_AF-A0A7C6SNB5-F1
#
_entry.id   AF-A0A7C6SNB5-F1
#
_cell.length_a   1.000
_cell.length_b   1.000
_cell.length_c   1.000
_cell.angle_alpha   90.00
_cell.angle_beta   90.00
_cell.angle_gamma   90.00
#
_symmetry.space_group_name_H-M   'P 1'
#
loop_
_entity.id
_entity.type
_entity.pdbx_description
1 polymer ?
#
loop_
_entity_poly.entity_id
_entity_poly.type
_entity_poly.pdbx_seq_one_letter_code
_entity_poly.pdbx_strand_id
1 'polypeptide(L)'
;MGLNTENNQNIKVEKYSPITKIFSKLLPKAESDIACDNDVLDKKELIECINRARNDWINANREFEYAQNDEIIDYYTYKIKACQVRYEYFLKLAKRKGITYK
;
A
#
# COMPACT_ATOMS: atom_id res chain seq x y z
N MET A 1 5.27 -37.22 6.26
CA MET A 1 5.18 -36.66 4.88
C MET A 1 3.79 -36.94 4.37
N GLY A 2 3.02 -35.90 4.06
CA GLY A 2 1.62 -35.99 3.62
C GLY A 2 0.85 -34.75 4.07
N LEU A 3 0.97 -33.68 3.30
CA LEU A 3 0.27 -32.41 3.52
C LEU A 3 -1.18 -32.57 3.07
N ASN A 4 -2.13 -32.40 3.99
CA ASN A 4 -3.54 -32.19 3.66
C ASN A 4 -3.74 -30.71 3.33
N THR A 5 -3.79 -30.38 2.04
CA THR A 5 -4.23 -29.09 1.53
C THR A 5 -5.70 -29.18 1.14
N GLU A 6 -6.59 -29.08 2.13
CA GLU A 6 -7.98 -28.78 1.86
C GLU A 6 -8.18 -27.26 1.80
N ASN A 7 -9.04 -26.84 0.87
CA ASN A 7 -9.58 -25.48 0.66
C ASN A 7 -8.92 -24.66 -0.46
N ASN A 8 -9.08 -25.21 -1.66
CA ASN A 8 -9.03 -24.55 -2.95
C ASN A 8 -9.93 -23.28 -2.96
N GLN A 9 -9.31 -22.10 -3.01
CA GLN A 9 -9.99 -20.82 -3.11
C GLN A 9 -10.64 -20.67 -4.49
N ASN A 10 -11.96 -20.82 -4.52
CA ASN A 10 -12.80 -20.34 -5.61
C ASN A 10 -12.82 -18.80 -5.62
N ILE A 11 -11.85 -18.17 -6.30
CA ILE A 11 -11.93 -16.75 -6.63
C ILE A 11 -12.64 -16.64 -7.99
N LYS A 12 -13.94 -16.39 -7.93
CA LYS A 12 -14.78 -16.11 -9.08
C LYS A 12 -14.46 -14.68 -9.57
N VAL A 13 -13.66 -14.58 -10.62
CA VAL A 13 -13.39 -13.32 -11.33
C VAL A 13 -14.65 -12.95 -12.12
N GLU A 14 -15.51 -12.10 -11.57
CA GLU A 14 -16.60 -11.50 -12.35
C GLU A 14 -16.82 -10.02 -12.01
N LYS A 15 -16.53 -9.21 -13.05
CA LYS A 15 -17.24 -7.99 -13.50
C LYS A 15 -16.99 -6.70 -12.73
N TYR A 16 -16.11 -5.91 -13.35
CA TYR A 16 -16.00 -4.45 -13.25
C TYR A 16 -17.39 -3.80 -13.27
N SER A 17 -17.69 -3.00 -12.24
CA SER A 17 -18.82 -2.08 -12.23
C SER A 17 -18.32 -0.68 -11.90
N PRO A 18 -18.65 0.34 -12.72
CA PRO A 18 -18.21 1.70 -12.50
C PRO A 18 -19.05 2.33 -11.38
N ILE A 19 -18.44 3.24 -10.62
CA ILE A 19 -19.00 4.10 -9.55
C ILE A 19 -18.54 3.70 -8.14
N THR A 20 -17.66 4.52 -7.56
CA THR A 20 -17.67 4.84 -6.12
C THR A 20 -17.17 6.26 -5.89
N LYS A 21 -17.94 7.25 -6.39
CA LYS A 21 -17.68 8.68 -6.12
C LYS A 21 -18.20 9.16 -4.75
N ILE A 22 -18.56 8.27 -3.82
CA ILE A 22 -19.24 8.69 -2.58
C ILE A 22 -18.97 7.74 -1.40
N PHE A 23 -17.75 7.64 -0.86
CA PHE A 23 -17.53 6.90 0.41
C PHE A 23 -16.44 7.46 1.34
N SER A 24 -16.16 8.76 1.31
CA SER A 24 -15.20 9.37 2.25
C SER A 24 -15.79 9.82 3.60
N LYS A 25 -17.10 9.63 3.85
CA LYS A 25 -17.73 10.09 5.11
C LYS A 25 -18.30 8.98 6.01
N LEU A 26 -18.29 7.72 5.61
CA LEU A 26 -18.89 6.65 6.40
C LEU A 26 -18.22 5.30 6.08
N LEU A 27 -17.08 5.00 6.71
CA LEU A 27 -16.75 3.67 7.27
C LEU A 27 -15.30 3.63 7.82
N PRO A 28 -15.03 2.74 8.80
CA PRO A 28 -13.81 2.69 9.57
C PRO A 28 -12.70 1.89 8.88
N LYS A 29 -11.47 2.26 9.24
CA LYS A 29 -10.18 1.57 9.09
C LYS A 29 -10.30 0.06 8.80
N ALA A 30 -10.22 -0.32 7.54
CA ALA A 30 -9.93 -1.69 7.10
C ALA A 30 -8.82 -1.61 6.05
N GLU A 31 -7.70 -2.23 6.37
CA GLU A 31 -6.53 -2.36 5.50
C GLU A 31 -6.93 -3.19 4.27
N SER A 32 -6.99 -2.55 3.10
CA SER A 32 -6.93 -3.24 1.81
C SER A 32 -6.40 -2.28 0.76
N ASP A 33 -5.13 -2.53 0.42
CA ASP A 33 -4.56 -2.64 -0.91
C ASP A 33 -4.88 -1.59 -1.99
N ILE A 34 -3.80 -0.89 -2.38
CA ILE A 34 -3.39 -0.64 -3.76
C ILE A 34 -4.45 -0.01 -4.67
N ALA A 35 -4.61 1.31 -4.58
CA ALA A 35 -4.76 2.16 -5.76
C ALA A 35 -4.61 3.64 -5.38
N CYS A 36 -3.41 4.20 -5.56
CA CYS A 36 -3.25 5.65 -5.72
C CYS A 36 -3.06 5.81 -7.23
N ASP A 37 -4.19 5.93 -7.95
CA ASP A 37 -4.23 5.85 -9.41
C ASP A 37 -3.54 7.09 -10.03
N ASN A 38 -2.61 6.85 -10.97
CA ASN A 38 -1.48 7.73 -11.21
C ASN A 38 -1.81 9.05 -11.90
N ASP A 39 -2.92 9.10 -12.64
CA ASP A 39 -3.22 10.23 -13.53
C ASP A 39 -4.28 11.20 -13.00
N VAL A 40 -5.02 10.84 -11.94
CA VAL A 40 -6.18 11.64 -11.48
C VAL A 40 -5.99 12.30 -10.12
N LEU A 41 -4.95 11.95 -9.37
CA LEU A 41 -4.74 12.46 -8.01
C LEU A 41 -4.64 13.99 -7.97
N ASP A 42 -5.53 14.59 -7.19
CA ASP A 42 -5.43 16.00 -6.84
C ASP A 42 -4.27 16.26 -5.87
N LYS A 43 -3.98 17.54 -5.59
CA LYS A 43 -2.87 17.91 -4.70
C LYS A 43 -3.02 17.32 -3.30
N LYS A 44 -4.22 17.29 -2.75
CA LYS A 44 -4.49 16.84 -1.38
C LYS A 44 -4.32 15.32 -1.31
N GLU A 45 -4.90 14.60 -2.26
CA GLU A 45 -4.80 13.14 -2.34
C GLU A 45 -3.35 12.69 -2.52
N LEU A 46 -2.56 13.41 -3.35
CA LEU A 46 -1.15 13.10 -3.51
C LEU A 46 -0.36 13.32 -2.21
N ILE A 47 -0.62 14.40 -1.48
CA ILE A 47 0.01 14.64 -0.17
C ILE A 47 -0.37 13.55 0.82
N GLU A 48 -1.63 13.12 0.84
CA GLU A 48 -2.07 11.98 1.65
C GLU A 48 -1.36 10.68 1.26
N CYS A 49 -1.21 10.39 -0.03
CA CYS A 49 -0.45 9.22 -0.51
C CYS A 49 1.03 9.28 -0.08
N ILE A 50 1.67 10.45 -0.14
CA ILE A 50 3.05 10.64 0.35
C ILE A 50 3.14 10.34 1.85
N ASN A 51 2.25 10.91 2.65
CA ASN A 51 2.25 10.73 4.10
C ASN A 51 1.98 9.27 4.49
N ARG A 52 1.04 8.61 3.81
CA ARG A 52 0.78 7.17 4.03
C ARG A 52 2.00 6.34 3.68
N ALA A 53 2.58 6.51 2.49
CA ALA A 53 3.77 5.76 2.08
C ALA A 53 4.96 5.97 3.02
N ARG A 54 5.14 7.19 3.56
CA ARG A 54 6.14 7.50 4.59
C ARG A 54 5.87 6.73 5.89
N ASN A 55 4.63 6.75 6.36
CA ASN A 55 4.24 6.05 7.58
C ASN A 55 4.39 4.53 7.42
N ASP A 56 3.98 3.98 6.28
CA ASP A 56 4.14 2.56 5.96
C ASP A 56 5.61 2.16 5.99
N TRP A 57 6.50 3.01 5.44
CA TRP A 57 7.94 2.76 5.48
C TRP A 57 8.50 2.81 6.90
N ILE A 58 8.12 3.81 7.71
CA ILE A 58 8.54 3.91 9.12
C ILE A 58 8.04 2.70 9.92
N ASN A 59 6.79 2.30 9.72
CA ASN A 59 6.18 1.17 10.40
C ASN A 59 6.86 -0.14 10.00
N ALA A 60 7.14 -0.37 8.71
CA ALA A 60 7.84 -1.56 8.26
C ALA A 60 9.24 -1.68 8.88
N ASN A 61 9.97 -0.57 9.05
CA ASN A 61 11.25 -0.58 9.77
C ASN A 61 11.06 -0.88 11.26
N ARG A 62 10.06 -0.30 11.92
CA ARG A 62 9.78 -0.58 13.34
C ARG A 62 9.36 -2.03 13.57
N GLU A 63 8.56 -2.58 12.68
CA GLU A 63 8.08 -3.96 12.73
C GLU A 63 9.22 -4.96 12.48
N PHE A 64 10.18 -4.61 11.63
CA PHE A 64 11.37 -5.42 11.36
C PHE A 64 12.22 -5.69 12.62
N GLU A 65 12.24 -4.78 13.59
CA GLU A 65 12.95 -4.98 14.87
C GLU A 65 12.44 -6.20 15.66
N TYR A 66 11.23 -6.69 15.35
CA TYR A 66 10.65 -7.88 15.97
C TYR A 66 10.78 -9.14 15.10
N ALA A 67 11.47 -9.07 13.96
CA ALA A 67 11.73 -10.23 13.11
C ALA A 67 12.74 -11.17 13.79
N GLN A 68 12.36 -12.44 13.99
CA GLN A 68 13.17 -13.40 14.75
C GLN A 68 13.68 -14.58 13.93
N ASN A 69 13.03 -14.92 12.83
CA ASN A 69 13.44 -16.01 11.94
C ASN A 69 13.71 -15.50 10.53
N ASP A 70 14.43 -16.30 9.77
CA ASP A 70 14.95 -15.92 8.46
C ASP A 70 13.80 -15.60 7.48
N GLU A 71 12.67 -16.31 7.55
CA GLU A 71 11.52 -16.06 6.68
C GLU A 71 10.87 -14.69 6.94
N ILE A 72 10.77 -14.28 8.21
CA ILE A 72 10.20 -12.99 8.58
C ILE A 72 11.20 -11.86 8.30
N ILE A 73 12.50 -12.11 8.46
CA ILE A 73 13.57 -11.18 8.06
C ILE A 73 13.49 -10.90 6.55
N ASP A 74 13.40 -11.95 5.73
CA ASP A 74 13.25 -11.81 4.27
C ASP A 74 11.99 -11.03 3.90
N TYR A 75 10.85 -11.41 4.49
CA TYR A 75 9.59 -10.72 4.28
C TYR A 75 9.69 -9.21 4.54
N TYR A 76 10.20 -8.82 5.70
CA TYR A 76 10.30 -7.41 6.06
C TYR A 76 11.37 -6.68 5.24
N THR A 77 12.43 -7.34 4.81
CA THR A 77 13.43 -6.77 3.89
C THR A 77 12.75 -6.36 2.58
N TYR A 78 11.94 -7.25 1.99
CA TYR A 78 11.14 -6.91 0.80
C TYR A 78 10.10 -5.81 1.09
N LYS A 79 9.38 -5.89 2.22
CA LYS A 79 8.36 -4.90 2.62
C LYS A 79 8.96 -3.49 2.75
N ILE A 80 10.08 -3.35 3.45
CA ILE A 80 10.79 -2.07 3.62
C ILE A 80 11.18 -1.52 2.26
N LYS A 81 11.74 -2.35 1.38
CA LYS A 81 12.16 -1.90 0.05
C LYS A 81 10.97 -1.44 -0.80
N ALA A 82 9.86 -2.18 -0.75
CA ALA A 82 8.63 -1.82 -1.46
C ALA A 82 8.05 -0.48 -0.96
N CYS A 83 7.98 -0.27 0.36
CA CYS A 83 7.53 0.98 0.97
C CYS A 83 8.42 2.16 0.59
N GLN A 84 9.75 1.98 0.61
CA GLN A 84 10.70 3.00 0.17
C GLN A 84 10.46 3.40 -1.29
N VAL A 85 10.40 2.43 -2.21
CA VAL A 85 10.20 2.69 -3.65
C VAL A 85 8.87 3.42 -3.88
N ARG A 86 7.82 3.03 -3.16
CA ARG A 86 6.51 3.68 -3.24
C ARG A 86 6.55 5.13 -2.73
N TYR A 87 7.24 5.40 -1.63
CA TYR A 87 7.40 6.76 -1.11
C TYR A 87 8.17 7.65 -2.11
N GLU A 88 9.30 7.15 -2.63
CA GLU A 88 10.09 7.86 -3.65
C GLU A 88 9.27 8.14 -4.93
N TYR A 89 8.42 7.20 -5.33
CA TYR A 89 7.52 7.37 -6.46
C TYR A 89 6.59 8.58 -6.27
N PHE A 90 5.91 8.69 -5.13
CA PHE A 90 5.00 9.81 -4.90
C PHE A 90 5.72 11.14 -4.76
N LEU A 91 6.93 11.16 -4.19
CA LEU A 91 7.77 12.37 -4.19
C LEU A 91 8.13 12.81 -5.63
N LYS A 92 8.52 11.86 -6.49
CA LYS A 92 8.79 12.14 -7.91
C LYS A 92 7.53 12.64 -8.62
N LEU A 93 6.37 12.05 -8.33
CA LEU A 93 5.08 12.47 -8.90
C LEU A 93 4.70 13.89 -8.45
N ALA A 94 4.86 14.23 -7.18
CA ALA A 94 4.60 15.57 -6.67
C ALA A 94 5.51 16.61 -7.32
N LYS A 95 6.80 16.29 -7.49
CA LYS A 95 7.74 17.14 -8.22
C LYS A 95 7.29 17.38 -9.67
N ARG A 96 6.85 16.34 -10.38
CA ARG A 96 6.33 16.46 -11.76
C ARG A 96 5.06 17.33 -11.83
N LYS A 97 4.19 17.25 -10.82
CA LYS A 97 2.96 18.05 -10.72
C LYS A 97 3.18 19.46 -10.15
N GLY A 98 4.42 19.88 -9.86
CA GLY A 98 4.71 21.19 -9.27
C GLY A 98 4.21 21.36 -7.83
N ILE A 99 3.94 20.26 -7.13
CA ILE A 99 3.47 20.26 -5.74
C ILE A 99 4.67 20.25 -4.81
N THR A 100 4.84 21.31 -4.04
CA THR A 100 5.87 21.37 -2.99
C THR A 100 5.40 20.59 -1.76
N TYR A 101 6.11 19.51 -1.43
CA TYR A 101 6.03 18.80 -0.15
C TYR A 101 7.15 19.34 0.74
N LYS A 102 6.81 19.92 1.90
CA LYS A 102 7.74 20.44 2.92
C LYS A 102 7.51 19.72 4.23
#